data_AF-B5KMV5-F1
#
_entry.id   AF-B5KMV5-F1
#
_cell.length_a   1.000
_cell.length_b   1.000
_cell.length_c   1.000
_cell.angle_alpha   90.00
_cell.angle_beta   90.00
_cell.angle_gamma   90.00
#
_symmetry.space_group_name_H-M   'P 1'
#
loop_
_entity.id
_entity.type
_entity.pdbx_description
1 polymer ?
#
loop_
_entity_poly.entity_id
_entity_poly.type
_entity_poly.pdbx_seq_one_letter_code
_entity_poly.pdbx_strand_id
1 'polypeptide(L)'
;HDKHHNTYVTNLNAAIDKHPELGTKSVEELIADMDSIPEDIRTAVRNNGGGHANHAFFWEIMAPNAGGAPTGEIKDAIDTAFGSFDKLKEEFKAAATGRF
;
A
#
# COMPACT_ATOMS: atom_id res chain seq x y z
N HIS A 1 11.91 5.14 4.64
CA HIS A 1 11.18 6.34 5.05
C HIS A 1 11.74 7.61 4.36
N ASP A 2 12.83 8.20 4.84
CA ASP A 2 13.23 9.57 4.46
C ASP A 2 13.63 9.81 3.00
N LYS A 3 14.02 8.76 2.27
CA LYS A 3 14.42 8.85 0.85
C LYS A 3 13.34 8.30 -0.07
N HIS A 4 13.22 6.98 -0.18
CA HIS A 4 12.31 6.34 -1.14
C HIS A 4 10.84 6.75 -0.97
N HIS A 5 10.32 6.72 0.25
CA HIS A 5 8.93 7.12 0.49
C HIS A 5 8.73 8.62 0.20
N ASN A 6 9.67 9.46 0.64
CA ASN A 6 9.64 10.90 0.36
C ASN A 6 9.66 11.22 -1.14
N THR A 7 10.44 10.48 -1.94
CA THR A 7 10.45 10.65 -3.40
C THR A 7 9.07 10.43 -4.02
N TYR A 8 8.34 9.40 -3.58
CA TYR A 8 6.96 9.18 -4.04
C TYR A 8 6.03 10.33 -3.65
N VAL A 9 6.09 10.80 -2.41
CA VAL A 9 5.27 11.94 -1.94
C VAL A 9 5.56 13.20 -2.77
N THR A 10 6.83 13.56 -2.93
CA THR A 10 7.24 14.75 -3.70
C THR A 10 6.76 14.67 -5.15
N ASN A 11 6.94 13.53 -5.81
CA ASN A 11 6.55 13.35 -7.21
C ASN A 11 5.03 13.31 -7.39
N LEU A 12 4.30 12.75 -6.43
CA LEU A 12 2.83 12.76 -6.43
C LEU A 12 2.31 14.20 -6.35
N ASN A 13 2.81 14.99 -5.38
CA ASN A 13 2.40 16.38 -5.23
C ASN A 13 2.68 17.20 -6.50
N ALA A 14 3.86 17.04 -7.11
CA ALA A 14 4.20 17.71 -8.36
C ALA A 14 3.29 17.32 -9.54
N ALA A 15 2.73 16.11 -9.54
CA ALA A 15 1.73 15.70 -10.54
C ALA A 15 0.37 16.35 -10.25
N ILE A 16 -0.05 16.38 -8.98
CA ILE A 16 -1.33 16.97 -8.54
C ILE A 16 -1.36 18.49 -8.72
N ASP A 17 -0.22 19.19 -8.64
CA ASP A 17 -0.13 20.63 -8.90
C ASP A 17 -0.66 21.06 -10.29
N LYS A 18 -0.72 20.12 -11.26
CA LYS A 18 -1.30 20.35 -12.59
C LYS A 18 -2.83 20.30 -12.60
N HIS A 19 -3.42 19.63 -11.62
CA HIS A 19 -4.86 19.36 -11.46
C HIS A 19 -5.27 19.57 -9.99
N PRO A 20 -5.28 20.83 -9.50
CA PRO A 20 -5.39 21.13 -8.07
C PRO A 20 -6.67 20.64 -7.40
N GLU A 21 -7.75 20.42 -8.16
CA GLU A 21 -9.00 19.83 -7.68
C GLU A 21 -8.80 18.43 -7.08
N LEU A 22 -7.80 17.68 -7.57
CA LEU A 22 -7.45 16.36 -7.05
C LEU A 22 -6.74 16.43 -5.69
N GLY A 23 -6.19 17.58 -5.30
CA GLY A 23 -5.51 17.77 -4.01
C GLY A 23 -6.43 17.71 -2.78
N THR A 24 -7.75 17.65 -2.99
CA THR A 24 -8.74 17.43 -1.92
C THR A 24 -8.97 15.95 -1.61
N LYS A 25 -8.52 15.05 -2.49
CA LYS A 25 -8.67 13.60 -2.33
C LYS A 25 -7.53 13.00 -1.51
N SER A 26 -7.82 11.95 -0.77
CA SER A 26 -6.79 11.10 -0.15
C SER A 26 -6.03 10.30 -1.22
N VAL A 27 -4.86 9.76 -0.86
CA VAL A 27 -4.10 8.91 -1.79
C VAL A 27 -4.86 7.63 -2.14
N GLU A 28 -5.63 7.07 -1.20
CA GLU A 28 -6.51 5.93 -1.38
C GLU A 28 -7.62 6.23 -2.39
N GLU A 29 -8.27 7.39 -2.27
CA GLU A 29 -9.30 7.83 -3.21
C GLU A 29 -8.74 8.04 -4.61
N LEU A 30 -7.50 8.54 -4.73
CA LEU A 30 -6.83 8.67 -6.01
C LEU A 30 -6.56 7.29 -6.62
N ILE A 31 -5.93 6.36 -5.88
CA ILE A 31 -5.52 5.05 -6.42
C ILE A 31 -6.68 4.06 -6.62
N ALA A 32 -7.83 4.28 -5.98
CA ALA A 32 -9.03 3.44 -6.13
C ALA A 32 -9.75 3.66 -7.47
N ASP A 33 -9.61 4.84 -8.09
CA ASP A 33 -10.30 5.21 -9.34
C ASP A 33 -9.34 5.88 -10.34
N MET A 34 -8.49 5.05 -10.97
CA MET A 34 -7.51 5.50 -11.97
C MET A 34 -8.13 6.06 -13.25
N ASP A 35 -9.36 5.66 -13.58
CA ASP A 35 -10.04 6.14 -14.78
C ASP A 35 -10.49 7.60 -14.62
N SER A 36 -10.79 8.03 -13.39
CA SER A 36 -11.06 9.44 -13.07
C SER A 36 -9.83 10.34 -13.11
N ILE A 37 -8.61 9.78 -13.17
CA ILE A 37 -7.38 10.57 -13.21
C ILE A 37 -7.08 11.02 -14.66
N PRO A 38 -6.83 12.33 -14.88
CA PRO A 38 -6.44 12.87 -16.17
C PRO A 38 -5.27 12.11 -16.79
N GLU A 39 -5.38 11.82 -18.09
CA GLU A 39 -4.44 10.95 -18.80
C GLU A 39 -2.98 11.42 -18.70
N ASP A 40 -2.76 12.74 -18.69
CA ASP A 40 -1.44 13.37 -18.64
C ASP A 40 -0.69 13.16 -17.31
N ILE A 41 -1.40 12.83 -16.23
CA ILE A 41 -0.82 12.53 -14.92
C ILE A 41 -1.11 11.11 -14.41
N ARG A 42 -1.98 10.34 -15.07
CA ARG A 42 -2.44 9.03 -14.60
C ARG A 42 -1.32 8.08 -14.22
N THR A 43 -0.28 7.97 -15.05
CA THR A 43 0.88 7.12 -14.76
C THR A 43 1.68 7.62 -13.55
N ALA A 44 1.82 8.95 -13.41
CA ALA A 44 2.51 9.54 -12.27
C ALA A 44 1.74 9.30 -10.96
N VAL A 45 0.41 9.47 -10.97
CA VAL A 45 -0.46 9.16 -9.83
C VAL A 45 -0.44 7.67 -9.50
N ARG A 46 -0.53 6.78 -10.49
CA ARG A 46 -0.43 5.33 -10.27
C ARG A 46 0.87 4.95 -9.57
N ASN A 47 2.01 5.39 -10.10
CA ASN A 47 3.32 4.95 -9.62
C ASN A 47 3.68 5.61 -8.28
N ASN A 48 3.49 6.92 -8.16
CA ASN A 48 3.88 7.67 -6.96
C ASN A 48 2.79 7.66 -5.88
N GLY A 49 1.52 7.71 -6.26
CA GLY A 49 0.39 7.48 -5.34
C GLY A 49 0.39 6.07 -4.78
N GLY A 50 0.53 5.05 -5.65
CA GLY A 50 0.71 3.67 -5.20
C GLY A 50 1.97 3.51 -4.35
N GLY A 51 3.08 4.14 -4.73
CA GLY A 51 4.32 4.16 -3.93
C GLY A 51 4.12 4.76 -2.54
N HIS A 52 3.41 5.89 -2.43
CA HIS A 52 3.09 6.54 -1.16
C HIS A 52 2.18 5.66 -0.30
N ALA A 53 1.03 5.22 -0.83
CA ALA A 53 0.07 4.40 -0.11
C ALA A 53 0.68 3.09 0.41
N ASN A 54 1.45 2.38 -0.44
CA ASN A 54 2.12 1.15 -0.05
C ASN A 54 3.12 1.36 1.08
N HIS A 55 3.89 2.44 1.06
CA HIS A 55 4.86 2.72 2.10
C HIS A 55 4.22 3.21 3.40
N ALA A 56 3.21 4.08 3.32
CA ALA A 56 2.45 4.53 4.48
C ALA A 56 1.89 3.33 5.25
N PHE A 57 1.19 2.43 4.54
CA PHE A 57 0.69 1.18 5.09
C PHE A 57 1.81 0.29 5.67
N PHE A 58 2.92 0.11 4.95
CA PHE A 58 4.03 -0.73 5.39
C PHE A 58 4.62 -0.29 6.75
N TRP A 59 4.73 1.01 6.99
CA TRP A 59 5.24 1.52 8.27
C TRP A 59 4.23 1.35 9.40
N GLU A 60 2.93 1.48 9.13
CA GLU A 60 1.86 1.33 10.14
C GLU A 60 1.69 -0.11 10.65
N ILE A 61 1.94 -1.10 9.78
CA ILE A 61 1.79 -2.52 10.16
C ILE A 61 3.03 -3.12 10.86
N MET A 62 4.02 -2.29 11.18
CA MET A 62 5.23 -2.71 11.88
C MET A 62 5.38 -1.98 13.22
N ALA A 63 5.88 -2.68 14.23
CA ALA A 63 6.17 -2.10 15.53
C ALA A 63 7.35 -2.80 16.21
N PRO A 64 8.13 -2.08 17.03
CA PRO A 64 9.22 -2.68 17.80
C PRO A 64 8.66 -3.69 18.80
N ASN A 65 9.32 -4.84 18.93
CA ASN A 65 8.92 -5.93 19.84
C ASN A 65 7.49 -6.46 19.62
N ALA A 66 6.91 -6.21 18.44
CA ALA A 66 5.66 -6.83 18.02
C ALA A 66 5.92 -8.19 17.35
N GLY A 67 4.84 -8.86 16.94
CA GLY A 67 4.86 -10.20 16.36
C GLY A 67 4.25 -11.26 17.28
N GLY A 68 4.50 -12.53 16.97
CA GLY A 68 3.79 -13.66 17.57
C GLY A 68 2.64 -14.15 16.69
N ALA A 69 1.77 -14.99 17.26
CA ALA A 69 0.58 -15.47 16.57
C ALA A 69 -0.50 -14.37 16.54
N PRO A 70 -1.31 -14.30 15.46
CA PRO A 70 -2.44 -13.38 15.41
C PRO A 70 -3.45 -13.68 16.52
N THR A 71 -4.19 -12.67 16.94
CA THR A 71 -5.24 -12.77 17.96
C THR A 71 -6.53 -12.11 17.47
N GLY A 72 -7.66 -12.44 18.09
CA GLY A 72 -8.97 -11.87 17.72
C GLY A 72 -9.47 -12.34 16.35
N GLU A 73 -10.37 -11.55 15.76
CA GLU A 73 -11.09 -11.91 14.52
C GLU A 73 -10.17 -12.24 13.34
N ILE A 74 -9.00 -11.57 13.26
CA ILE A 74 -8.03 -11.85 12.20
C ILE A 74 -7.42 -13.24 12.33
N LYS A 75 -7.24 -13.77 13.55
CA LYS A 75 -6.80 -15.15 13.75
C LYS A 75 -7.82 -16.13 13.17
N ASP A 76 -9.10 -15.93 13.49
CA ASP A 76 -10.17 -16.82 13.05
C ASP A 76 -10.36 -16.76 11.53
N ALA A 77 -10.22 -15.57 10.93
CA ALA A 77 -10.22 -15.40 9.48
C ALA A 77 -9.04 -16.12 8.81
N ILE A 78 -7.85 -16.05 9.40
CA ILE A 78 -6.65 -16.74 8.90
C ILE A 78 -6.85 -18.27 8.98
N ASP A 79 -7.31 -18.78 10.12
CA ASP A 79 -7.54 -20.22 10.28
C ASP A 79 -8.63 -20.73 9.33
N THR A 80 -9.66 -19.92 9.05
CA THR A 80 -10.73 -20.26 8.09
C THR A 80 -10.22 -20.28 6.65
N ALA A 81 -9.44 -19.28 6.23
CA ALA A 81 -9.00 -19.14 4.85
C ALA A 81 -7.79 -20.01 4.50
N PHE A 82 -6.87 -20.19 5.45
CA PHE A 82 -5.56 -20.83 5.22
C PHE A 82 -5.38 -22.13 6.04
N GLY A 83 -6.31 -22.46 6.93
CA GLY A 83 -6.23 -23.63 7.82
C GLY A 83 -5.35 -23.44 9.04
N SER A 84 -4.29 -22.62 8.95
CA SER A 84 -3.49 -22.20 10.11
C SER A 84 -2.64 -20.96 9.78
N PHE A 85 -2.19 -20.26 10.83
CA PHE A 85 -1.21 -19.18 10.68
C PHE A 85 0.13 -19.64 10.07
N ASP A 86 0.58 -20.86 10.38
CA ASP A 86 1.81 -21.39 9.77
C ASP A 86 1.65 -21.61 8.27
N LYS A 87 0.47 -22.05 7.82
CA LYS A 87 0.18 -22.20 6.40
C LYS A 87 0.13 -20.85 5.68
N LEU A 88 -0.48 -19.84 6.29
CA LEU A 88 -0.42 -18.46 5.78
C LEU A 88 1.02 -17.98 5.65
N LYS A 89 1.88 -18.20 6.64
CA LYS A 89 3.29 -17.78 6.58
C LYS A 89 4.05 -18.45 5.43
N GLU A 90 3.80 -19.73 5.19
CA GLU A 90 4.38 -20.47 4.07
C GLU A 90 3.97 -19.86 2.72
N GLU A 91 2.65 -19.71 2.50
CA GLU A 91 2.09 -19.22 1.24
C GLU A 91 2.46 -17.75 0.99
N PHE A 92 2.37 -16.90 2.01
CA PHE A 92 2.74 -15.50 1.92
C PHE A 92 4.24 -15.34 1.58
N LYS A 93 5.11 -16.13 2.23
CA LYS A 93 6.55 -16.14 1.91
C LYS A 93 6.80 -16.55 0.47
N ALA A 94 6.16 -17.63 0.01
CA ALA A 94 6.32 -18.09 -1.36
C ALA A 94 5.89 -17.02 -2.38
N ALA A 95 4.75 -16.37 -2.16
CA ALA A 95 4.27 -15.27 -3.00
C ALA A 95 5.23 -14.07 -3.00
N ALA A 96 5.74 -13.67 -1.82
CA ALA A 96 6.68 -12.56 -1.69
C ALA A 96 8.00 -12.84 -2.42
N THR A 97 8.56 -14.05 -2.30
CA THR A 97 9.83 -14.42 -2.96
C THR A 97 9.68 -14.75 -4.44
N GLY A 98 8.46 -15.05 -4.91
CA GLY A 98 8.17 -15.42 -6.29
C GLY A 98 7.79 -14.24 -7.21
N ARG A 99 7.70 -13.01 -6.69
CA ARG A 99 7.36 -11.83 -7.49
C ARG A 99 8.56 -11.41 -8.35
N PHE A 100 8.44 -11.60 -9.66
CA PHE A 100 9.32 -11.06 -10.71
C PHE A 100 8.55 -10.07 -11.59
#